data_AF-A0A7N4P504-F1
#
_entry.id   AF-A0A7N4P504-F1
#
_cell.length_a   1.000
_cell.length_b   1.000
_cell.length_c   1.000
_cell.angle_alpha   90.00
_cell.angle_beta   90.00
_cell.angle_gamma   90.00
#
_symmetry.space_group_name_H-M   'P 1'
#
loop_
_entity.id
_entity.type
_entity.pdbx_description
1 polymer ?
#
loop_
_entity_poly.entity_id
_entity_poly.type
_entity_poly.pdbx_seq_one_letter_code
_entity_poly.pdbx_strand_id
1 'polypeptide(L)'
;MPRELSRVGASTSTARAGKGGEPFTVPSPGTNVSRAPQAPLVRRRPPTPPGPALGRLWLPNCNGAWCVPCLASLDTLQELCRKEKLTCKSIGITKRNLNNYEVEYLCDYKIEKDMEYYLVKWKGWPETTNTWEPSRNLKCPLLLEQFYNDQRDYLSQLKQGKAVMLKNDIKSLKPAIAEYVVKKAKQRVALQRWQEELNRKKNHKGMIFVENTVDLEGPPLDFYYINEYKPAPGINLTNEAIVGCMCTDCFFEKCCPAEAGVHLAYNKKRQIKIQPGTPIYECNSRCKCGPDCPNRIVQKGTPYSLCIFRTSNGCGWGVKTLVKIKRMSFVMEYVGEVITSEEAERRGQLYDNKGITYLFDLDYESDEFTVDAARYGNVSHFVNHSCDPNLQVFNVFIDNLDTRLPRIALFSTRTIHPGEELTFDYQMKGSGDISSESIDLSPAKKRVRTVCKCGSVSCRGYLN
;
A
#
# COMPACT_ATOMS: atom_id res chain seq x y z
N MET A 1 -27.21 43.05 -47.37
CA MET A 1 -28.58 42.93 -47.89
C MET A 1 -29.19 41.63 -47.36
N PRO A 2 -30.30 41.71 -46.62
CA PRO A 2 -30.94 40.57 -45.96
C PRO A 2 -32.08 40.01 -46.83
N ARG A 3 -32.47 38.75 -46.60
CA ARG A 3 -33.85 38.30 -46.85
C ARG A 3 -34.33 37.42 -45.71
N GLU A 4 -35.35 37.96 -45.05
CA GLU A 4 -36.28 37.31 -44.13
C GLU A 4 -37.29 36.39 -44.87
N LEU A 5 -38.16 35.79 -44.03
CA LEU A 5 -39.52 35.27 -44.26
C LEU A 5 -39.59 33.75 -44.54
N SER A 6 -40.47 32.96 -43.92
CA SER A 6 -41.63 33.26 -43.08
C SER A 6 -42.21 31.98 -42.45
N ARG A 7 -42.87 32.15 -41.29
CA ARG A 7 -43.82 31.23 -40.64
C ARG A 7 -45.13 31.10 -41.42
N VAL A 8 -45.75 29.91 -41.40
CA VAL A 8 -47.22 29.58 -41.28
C VAL A 8 -47.26 28.09 -40.88
N GLY A 9 -48.10 27.50 -40.02
CA GLY A 9 -49.32 27.87 -39.31
C GLY A 9 -50.14 26.60 -39.07
N ALA A 10 -50.75 26.49 -37.88
CA ALA A 10 -51.49 25.38 -37.29
C ALA A 10 -52.65 24.75 -38.11
N SER A 11 -53.05 23.52 -37.75
CA SER A 11 -54.46 23.20 -37.40
C SER A 11 -54.63 21.79 -36.79
N THR A 12 -55.73 21.65 -36.06
CA THR A 12 -56.09 20.73 -34.98
C THR A 12 -57.30 19.86 -35.30
N SER A 13 -57.45 18.68 -34.69
CA SER A 13 -58.71 18.10 -34.13
C SER A 13 -58.39 16.78 -33.36
N THR A 14 -58.62 16.62 -32.05
CA THR A 14 -59.86 16.32 -31.25
C THR A 14 -60.66 15.12 -31.77
N ALA A 15 -61.18 14.14 -31.00
CA ALA A 15 -61.22 13.79 -29.58
C ALA A 15 -61.93 12.42 -29.42
N ARG A 16 -61.70 11.64 -28.34
CA ARG A 16 -62.74 11.20 -27.37
C ARG A 16 -62.22 10.27 -26.27
N ALA A 17 -62.89 10.37 -25.12
CA ALA A 17 -62.60 9.80 -23.81
C ALA A 17 -63.37 8.51 -23.50
N GLY A 18 -62.93 7.78 -22.47
CA GLY A 18 -63.68 6.75 -21.75
C GLY A 18 -63.11 6.55 -20.33
N LYS A 19 -63.96 6.61 -19.31
CA LYS A 19 -63.70 6.66 -17.85
C LYS A 19 -63.76 5.29 -17.15
N GLY A 20 -63.17 5.22 -15.95
CA GLY A 20 -63.51 4.31 -14.83
C GLY A 20 -62.30 3.49 -14.34
N GLY A 21 -61.90 3.39 -13.07
CA GLY A 21 -62.46 3.79 -11.78
C GLY A 21 -62.32 2.64 -10.76
N GLU A 22 -61.20 2.59 -10.01
CA GLU A 22 -60.92 2.00 -8.66
C GLU A 22 -61.36 0.56 -8.27
N PRO A 23 -60.95 -0.01 -7.11
CA PRO A 23 -59.61 -0.10 -6.47
C PRO A 23 -59.27 -1.56 -6.02
N PHE A 24 -58.02 -1.84 -5.59
CA PHE A 24 -57.65 -3.13 -4.98
C PHE A 24 -57.25 -2.97 -3.50
N THR A 25 -57.98 -3.67 -2.63
CA THR A 25 -57.74 -3.81 -1.18
C THR A 25 -57.41 -5.25 -0.81
N VAL A 26 -56.62 -5.38 0.25
CA VAL A 26 -56.01 -6.57 0.88
C VAL A 26 -57.04 -7.62 1.36
N PRO A 27 -56.65 -8.91 1.43
CA PRO A 27 -56.85 -9.60 2.71
C PRO A 27 -55.73 -10.59 3.13
N SER A 28 -55.62 -10.79 4.44
CA SER A 28 -55.06 -11.94 5.17
C SER A 28 -56.05 -12.24 6.32
N PRO A 29 -55.96 -13.33 7.12
CA PRO A 29 -55.37 -14.66 6.94
C PRO A 29 -56.41 -15.79 7.16
N GLY A 30 -56.07 -17.05 6.84
CA GLY A 30 -56.94 -18.21 7.09
C GLY A 30 -56.14 -19.48 7.40
N THR A 31 -56.35 -20.00 8.61
CA THR A 31 -55.78 -21.21 9.22
C THR A 31 -56.23 -22.49 8.52
N ASN A 32 -55.33 -23.47 8.35
CA ASN A 32 -55.68 -24.86 8.63
C ASN A 32 -54.49 -25.73 9.02
N VAL A 33 -54.72 -26.54 10.04
CA VAL A 33 -53.77 -27.35 10.80
C VAL A 33 -53.79 -28.79 10.26
N SER A 34 -52.62 -29.39 10.05
CA SER A 34 -52.46 -30.85 10.08
C SER A 34 -51.07 -31.24 10.62
N ARG A 35 -51.07 -31.84 11.82
CA ARG A 35 -50.00 -32.67 12.45
C ARG A 35 -49.80 -33.94 11.61
N ALA A 36 -48.68 -34.67 11.54
CA ALA A 36 -47.49 -34.97 12.37
C ALA A 36 -46.43 -35.69 11.46
N PRO A 37 -45.30 -36.31 11.93
CA PRO A 37 -44.55 -36.21 13.19
C PRO A 37 -43.06 -35.83 13.00
N GLN A 38 -42.41 -35.46 14.11
CA GLN A 38 -40.99 -35.11 14.19
C GLN A 38 -40.07 -36.35 14.23
N ALA A 39 -38.94 -36.28 13.52
CA ALA A 39 -37.74 -37.10 13.72
C ALA A 39 -36.49 -36.17 13.76
N PRO A 40 -35.47 -36.46 14.59
CA PRO A 40 -34.43 -35.49 14.93
C PRO A 40 -33.38 -35.30 13.82
N LEU A 41 -33.12 -34.03 13.48
CA LEU A 41 -32.05 -33.59 12.57
C LEU A 41 -30.67 -33.73 13.24
N VAL A 42 -29.91 -34.75 12.85
CA VAL A 42 -28.45 -34.81 13.06
C VAL A 42 -27.78 -33.83 12.09
N ARG A 43 -27.47 -32.61 12.53
CA ARG A 43 -26.62 -31.67 11.77
C ARG A 43 -25.15 -32.02 11.99
N ARG A 44 -24.54 -32.70 11.00
CA ARG A 44 -23.07 -32.76 10.86
C ARG A 44 -22.56 -31.34 10.54
N ARG A 45 -21.62 -30.82 11.34
CA ARG A 45 -20.93 -29.56 11.04
C ARG A 45 -19.96 -29.74 9.86
N PRO A 46 -19.86 -28.78 8.93
CA PRO A 46 -18.81 -28.77 7.91
C PRO A 46 -17.44 -28.43 8.54
N PRO A 47 -16.32 -28.84 7.91
CA PRO A 47 -14.99 -28.55 8.42
C PRO A 47 -14.65 -27.07 8.26
N THR A 48 -14.13 -26.46 9.33
CA THR A 48 -13.58 -25.10 9.33
C THR A 48 -12.21 -25.06 8.65
N PRO A 49 -11.90 -24.03 7.82
CA PRO A 49 -10.58 -23.87 7.22
C PRO A 49 -9.52 -23.45 8.27
N PRO A 50 -8.23 -23.74 8.06
CA PRO A 50 -7.18 -23.39 9.00
C PRO A 50 -6.89 -21.87 8.94
N GLY A 51 -7.16 -21.17 10.04
CA GLY A 51 -6.77 -19.77 10.23
C GLY A 51 -5.29 -19.61 10.60
N PRO A 52 -4.73 -18.39 10.47
CA PRO A 52 -3.29 -18.17 10.53
C PRO A 52 -2.75 -18.37 11.96
N ALA A 53 -1.60 -19.05 12.05
CA ALA A 53 -0.87 -19.25 13.30
C ALA A 53 -0.24 -17.94 13.79
N LEU A 54 -1.04 -17.10 14.45
CA LEU A 54 -0.53 -16.14 15.42
C LEU A 54 -0.30 -16.91 16.72
N GLY A 55 0.92 -16.87 17.25
CA GLY A 55 1.27 -17.47 18.53
C GLY A 55 0.41 -16.87 19.65
N ARG A 56 -0.72 -17.52 19.94
CA ARG A 56 -1.62 -17.18 21.04
C ARG A 56 -1.31 -18.13 22.19
N LEU A 57 -1.01 -17.56 23.37
CA LEU A 57 -0.89 -18.33 24.60
C LEU A 57 -2.26 -18.95 24.94
N TRP A 58 -2.34 -20.27 24.80
CA TRP A 58 -3.41 -21.05 25.38
C TRP A 58 -3.07 -21.29 26.85
N LEU A 59 -3.94 -20.86 27.77
CA LEU A 59 -3.85 -21.29 29.17
C LEU A 59 -4.18 -22.79 29.23
N PRO A 60 -3.33 -23.64 29.83
CA PRO A 60 -3.62 -25.06 29.93
C PRO A 60 -4.75 -25.28 30.95
N ASN A 61 -5.75 -26.06 30.54
CA ASN A 61 -6.97 -26.47 31.27
C ASN A 61 -8.14 -25.47 31.31
N CYS A 62 -8.87 -25.38 30.19
CA CYS A 62 -10.30 -25.07 30.21
C CYS A 62 -11.11 -26.35 29.96
N ASN A 63 -11.29 -27.20 30.98
CA ASN A 63 -12.25 -28.31 30.89
C ASN A 63 -13.68 -27.73 30.89
N GLY A 64 -14.28 -27.58 29.70
CA GLY A 64 -15.70 -27.29 29.53
C GLY A 64 -16.13 -25.82 29.57
N ALA A 65 -15.21 -24.86 29.69
CA ALA A 65 -15.52 -23.44 29.57
C ALA A 65 -15.17 -22.91 28.17
N TRP A 66 -16.10 -22.15 27.57
CA TRP A 66 -15.87 -21.39 26.34
C TRP A 66 -14.83 -20.29 26.62
N CYS A 67 -13.54 -20.62 26.52
CA CYS A 67 -12.46 -19.68 26.79
C CYS A 67 -12.28 -18.72 25.61
N VAL A 68 -12.58 -17.43 25.84
CA VAL A 68 -12.30 -16.33 24.90
C VAL A 68 -10.89 -15.81 25.20
N PRO A 69 -10.03 -15.57 24.19
CA PRO A 69 -8.69 -15.04 24.41
C PRO A 69 -8.75 -13.68 25.12
N CYS A 70 -7.76 -13.44 25.99
CA CYS A 70 -7.60 -12.16 26.67
C CYS A 70 -7.49 -11.02 25.65
N LEU A 71 -8.25 -9.94 25.86
CA LEU A 71 -8.19 -8.74 25.02
C LEU A 71 -6.92 -7.92 25.25
N ALA A 72 -6.26 -8.09 26.40
CA ALA A 72 -5.02 -7.40 26.71
C ALA A 72 -3.84 -8.02 25.93
N SER A 73 -2.96 -7.18 25.40
CA SER A 73 -1.72 -7.65 24.77
C SER A 73 -0.80 -8.27 25.82
N LEU A 74 0.17 -9.07 25.36
CA LEU A 74 1.20 -9.65 26.24
C LEU A 74 1.94 -8.55 27.03
N ASP A 75 2.25 -7.42 26.37
CA ASP A 75 2.91 -6.27 26.98
C ASP A 75 2.06 -5.67 28.10
N THR A 76 0.75 -5.47 27.87
CA THR A 76 -0.18 -4.99 28.91
C THR A 76 -0.23 -5.93 30.11
N LEU A 77 -0.26 -7.24 29.88
CA LEU A 77 -0.27 -8.24 30.97
C LEU A 77 1.04 -8.23 31.76
N GLN A 78 2.18 -8.11 31.06
CA GLN A 78 3.50 -7.98 31.68
C GLN A 78 3.60 -6.70 32.52
N GLU A 79 3.08 -5.57 32.03
CA GLU A 79 3.03 -4.29 32.75
C GLU A 79 2.18 -4.35 34.02
N LEU A 80 0.97 -4.94 33.94
CA LEU A 80 0.11 -5.15 35.11
C LEU A 80 0.83 -5.99 36.17
N CYS A 81 1.54 -7.04 35.75
CA CYS A 81 2.35 -7.83 36.68
C CYS A 81 3.44 -6.99 37.36
N ARG A 82 4.16 -6.13 36.63
CA ARG A 82 5.17 -5.24 37.23
C ARG A 82 4.54 -4.25 38.21
N LYS A 83 3.40 -3.64 37.84
CA LYS A 83 2.67 -2.67 38.68
C LYS A 83 2.20 -3.28 40.00
N GLU A 84 1.60 -4.47 39.93
CA GLU A 84 1.10 -5.20 41.10
C GLU A 84 2.19 -6.03 41.80
N LYS A 85 3.46 -5.92 41.36
CA LYS A 85 4.61 -6.70 41.86
C LYS A 85 4.39 -8.22 41.83
N LEU A 86 3.65 -8.69 40.84
CA LEU A 86 3.34 -10.10 40.61
C LEU A 86 4.35 -10.74 39.66
N THR A 87 4.71 -12.00 39.92
CA THR A 87 5.56 -12.79 39.01
C THR A 87 4.71 -13.78 38.23
N CYS A 88 4.89 -13.81 36.92
CA CYS A 88 4.20 -14.72 36.03
C CYS A 88 5.16 -15.25 34.96
N LYS A 89 5.68 -16.46 35.19
CA LYS A 89 6.70 -17.09 34.32
C LYS A 89 6.18 -17.34 32.90
N SER A 90 4.90 -17.66 32.74
CA SER A 90 4.28 -17.93 31.43
C SER A 90 4.26 -16.71 30.50
N ILE A 91 4.32 -15.50 31.06
CA ILE A 91 4.45 -14.25 30.31
C ILE A 91 5.84 -13.61 30.46
N GLY A 92 6.82 -14.32 31.02
CA GLY A 92 8.21 -13.85 31.12
C GLY A 92 8.52 -12.89 32.29
N ILE A 93 7.61 -12.69 33.25
CA ILE A 93 7.87 -11.86 34.45
C ILE A 93 8.37 -12.73 35.61
N THR A 94 9.55 -12.39 36.10
CA THR A 94 10.29 -13.09 37.16
C THR A 94 10.72 -12.11 38.23
N LYS A 95 11.10 -12.61 39.41
CA LYS A 95 11.65 -11.75 40.48
C LYS A 95 12.85 -10.89 40.04
N ARG A 96 13.61 -11.34 39.03
CA ARG A 96 14.82 -10.67 38.53
C ARG A 96 14.56 -9.50 37.60
N ASN A 97 13.38 -9.44 36.97
CA ASN A 97 13.02 -8.41 35.99
C ASN A 97 11.73 -7.65 36.33
N LEU A 98 11.21 -7.84 37.55
CA LEU A 98 10.04 -7.11 38.09
C LEU A 98 10.19 -5.59 37.98
N ASN A 99 11.40 -5.08 38.17
CA ASN A 99 11.71 -3.64 38.13
C ASN A 99 12.32 -3.21 36.78
N ASN A 100 12.32 -4.08 35.77
CA ASN A 100 12.83 -3.74 34.44
C ASN A 100 11.70 -3.15 33.62
N TYR A 101 11.82 -1.87 33.29
CA TYR A 101 10.91 -1.14 32.42
C TYR A 101 11.59 -0.87 31.08
N GLU A 102 10.81 -0.90 30.00
CA GLU A 102 11.32 -0.65 28.66
C GLU A 102 11.25 0.86 28.35
N VAL A 103 12.38 1.40 27.86
CA VAL A 103 12.45 2.78 27.38
C VAL A 103 11.86 2.81 25.96
N GLU A 104 10.89 3.68 25.71
CA GLU A 104 10.36 3.92 24.37
C GLU A 104 11.29 4.87 23.60
N TYR A 105 11.65 6.00 24.21
CA TYR A 105 12.63 6.95 23.71
C TYR A 105 13.11 7.92 24.81
N LEU A 106 14.17 8.67 24.49
CA LEU A 106 14.73 9.70 25.37
C LEU A 106 14.23 11.08 24.92
N CYS A 107 13.77 11.89 25.87
CA CYS A 107 13.12 13.17 25.62
C CYS A 107 14.06 14.36 25.81
N ASP A 108 14.94 14.30 26.80
CA ASP A 108 15.73 15.45 27.25
C ASP A 108 17.00 14.99 27.99
N TYR A 109 17.92 15.91 28.22
CA TYR A 109 19.22 15.68 28.84
C TYR A 109 19.63 16.84 29.76
N LYS A 110 20.20 16.50 30.93
CA LYS A 110 20.82 17.48 31.84
C LYS A 110 21.98 16.87 32.63
N ILE A 111 22.85 17.73 33.12
CA ILE A 111 23.92 17.41 34.06
C ILE A 111 23.62 18.11 35.39
N GLU A 112 23.52 17.33 36.47
CA GLU A 112 23.38 17.83 37.83
C GLU A 112 24.43 17.18 38.73
N LYS A 113 25.23 17.98 39.44
CA LYS A 113 26.31 17.51 40.34
C LYS A 113 27.25 16.49 39.65
N ASP A 114 27.70 16.82 38.45
CA ASP A 114 28.57 15.98 37.59
C ASP A 114 27.99 14.59 37.24
N MET A 115 26.67 14.43 37.37
CA MET A 115 25.95 13.25 36.90
C MET A 115 25.02 13.59 35.74
N GLU A 116 25.07 12.76 34.71
CA GLU A 116 24.20 12.84 33.53
C GLU A 116 22.85 12.19 33.80
N TYR A 117 21.78 12.90 33.46
CA TYR A 117 20.40 12.45 33.55
C TYR A 117 19.70 12.61 32.19
N TYR A 118 18.80 11.67 31.90
CA TYR A 118 17.93 11.73 30.72
C TYR A 118 16.48 11.66 31.16
N LEU A 119 15.63 12.45 30.50
CA LEU A 119 14.20 12.35 30.67
C LEU A 119 13.70 11.18 29.82
N VAL A 120 13.17 10.15 30.47
CA VAL A 120 12.78 8.89 29.82
C VAL A 120 11.29 8.90 29.50
N LYS A 121 10.94 8.61 28.24
CA LYS A 121 9.59 8.14 27.91
C LYS A 121 9.53 6.63 28.07
N TRP A 122 8.72 6.17 29.02
CA TRP A 122 8.49 4.75 29.28
C TRP A 122 7.51 4.16 28.26
N LYS A 123 7.83 3.00 27.69
CA LYS A 123 6.96 2.30 26.74
C LYS A 123 5.68 1.84 27.44
N GLY A 124 4.54 2.11 26.81
CA GLY A 124 3.22 1.77 27.35
C GLY A 124 2.63 2.78 28.35
N TRP A 125 3.41 3.75 28.83
CA TRP A 125 2.96 4.72 29.84
C TRP A 125 2.67 6.11 29.27
N PRO A 126 1.77 6.91 29.89
CA PRO A 126 1.54 8.30 29.50
C PRO A 126 2.78 9.18 29.71
N GLU A 127 2.92 10.26 28.92
CA GLU A 127 4.05 11.21 29.04
C GLU A 127 4.13 11.89 30.42
N THR A 128 3.02 11.95 31.15
CA THR A 128 2.96 12.47 32.53
C THR A 128 3.76 11.63 33.53
N THR A 129 4.12 10.40 33.15
CA THR A 129 4.93 9.48 33.97
C THR A 129 6.41 9.51 33.63
N ASN A 130 6.85 10.38 32.71
CA ASN A 130 8.26 10.49 32.35
C ASN A 130 9.09 10.88 33.57
N THR A 131 10.21 10.18 33.77
CA THR A 131 11.13 10.42 34.90
C THR A 131 12.54 10.70 34.43
N TRP A 132 13.30 11.44 35.23
CA TRP A 132 14.72 11.67 35.00
C TRP A 132 15.52 10.50 35.55
N GLU A 133 16.19 9.77 34.66
CA GLU A 133 17.01 8.61 35.01
C GLU A 133 18.50 8.90 34.80
N PRO A 134 19.38 8.53 35.74
CA PRO A 134 20.81 8.70 35.56
C PRO A 134 21.33 7.75 34.47
N SER A 135 22.35 8.18 33.72
CA SER A 135 22.95 7.42 32.59
C SER A 135 23.25 5.96 32.94
N ARG A 136 23.78 5.69 34.15
CA ARG A 136 24.09 4.34 34.66
C ARG A 136 22.90 3.38 34.74
N ASN A 137 21.66 3.88 34.79
CA ASN A 137 20.45 3.07 34.82
C ASN A 137 19.97 2.67 33.42
N LEU A 138 20.43 3.38 32.38
CA LEU A 138 19.97 3.21 31.00
C LEU A 138 20.78 2.11 30.30
N LYS A 139 20.16 0.94 30.13
CA LYS A 139 20.74 -0.21 29.41
C LYS A 139 20.23 -0.27 27.96
N CYS A 140 20.23 0.86 27.27
CA CYS A 140 19.69 1.02 25.92
C CYS A 140 20.68 1.76 24.98
N PRO A 141 21.84 1.15 24.64
CA PRO A 141 22.89 1.81 23.87
C PRO A 141 22.41 2.35 22.52
N LEU A 142 21.50 1.64 21.85
CA LEU A 142 20.93 2.08 20.57
C LEU A 142 20.07 3.35 20.71
N LEU A 143 19.28 3.48 21.79
CA LEU A 143 18.47 4.67 22.03
C LEU A 143 19.32 5.87 22.44
N LEU A 144 20.39 5.64 23.20
CA LEU A 144 21.37 6.67 23.53
C LEU A 144 22.07 7.17 22.25
N GLU A 145 22.55 6.24 21.41
CA GLU A 145 23.16 6.59 20.13
C GLU A 145 22.20 7.37 19.23
N GLN A 146 20.95 6.92 19.10
CA GLN A 146 19.91 7.64 18.36
C GLN A 146 19.67 9.05 18.91
N PHE A 147 19.56 9.20 20.23
CA PHE A 147 19.37 10.49 20.89
C PHE A 147 20.53 11.46 20.60
N TYR A 148 21.77 10.97 20.59
CA TYR A 148 22.93 11.80 20.22
C TYR A 148 22.97 12.10 18.72
N ASN A 149 22.59 11.16 17.87
CA ASN A 149 22.51 11.37 16.42
C ASN A 149 21.49 12.47 16.11
N ASP A 150 20.31 12.44 16.71
CA ASP A 150 19.27 13.46 16.51
C ASP A 150 19.73 14.86 16.90
N GLN A 151 20.44 14.97 18.03
CA GLN A 151 21.04 16.24 18.44
C GLN A 151 22.07 16.73 17.42
N ARG A 152 22.96 15.85 16.95
CA ARG A 152 23.97 16.19 15.95
C ARG A 152 23.32 16.59 14.62
N ASP A 153 22.30 15.88 14.18
CA ASP A 153 21.58 16.12 12.94
C ASP A 153 20.90 17.49 12.98
N TYR A 154 20.16 17.80 14.06
CA TYR A 154 19.55 19.12 14.25
C TYR A 154 20.59 20.24 14.23
N LEU A 155 21.70 20.07 14.96
CA LEU A 155 22.77 21.05 14.97
C LEU A 155 23.45 21.19 13.61
N SER A 156 23.58 20.11 12.84
CA SER A 156 24.16 20.14 11.49
C SER A 156 23.30 20.96 10.52
N GLN A 157 21.97 20.82 10.62
CA GLN A 157 21.00 21.57 9.80
C GLN A 157 21.06 23.09 10.10
N LEU A 158 21.29 23.48 11.36
CA LEU A 158 21.52 24.87 11.74
C LEU A 158 22.88 25.42 11.28
N LYS A 159 23.89 24.57 11.08
CA LYS A 159 25.28 24.96 10.79
C LYS A 159 25.58 25.24 9.31
N GLN A 160 24.64 25.04 8.39
CA GLN A 160 24.78 25.49 6.99
C GLN A 160 24.94 27.03 6.85
N GLY A 161 25.05 27.79 7.96
CA GLY A 161 25.40 29.21 8.00
C GLY A 161 26.52 29.67 8.95
N LYS A 162 27.23 28.81 9.71
CA LYS A 162 28.46 29.20 10.50
C LYS A 162 29.11 28.02 11.23
N ALA A 163 30.44 27.94 11.19
CA ALA A 163 31.24 26.97 11.94
C ALA A 163 31.29 27.31 13.44
N VAL A 164 30.81 26.40 14.30
CA VAL A 164 31.04 26.44 15.75
C VAL A 164 31.41 25.04 16.24
N MET A 165 32.56 24.94 16.89
CA MET A 165 33.00 23.75 17.62
C MET A 165 32.06 23.48 18.80
N LEU A 166 31.61 22.23 18.95
CA LEU A 166 30.86 21.81 20.13
C LEU A 166 31.83 21.83 21.32
N LYS A 167 31.87 22.91 22.10
CA LYS A 167 32.55 22.89 23.40
C LYS A 167 31.61 22.23 24.43
N ASN A 168 32.20 21.28 25.14
CA ASN A 168 31.61 20.26 26.02
C ASN A 168 30.98 20.77 27.34
N ASP A 169 30.32 21.93 27.37
CA ASP A 169 29.74 22.49 28.60
C ASP A 169 28.20 22.64 28.53
N ILE A 170 27.49 21.63 28.03
CA ILE A 170 26.02 21.63 28.01
C ILE A 170 25.51 21.08 29.34
N LYS A 171 25.16 21.97 30.28
CA LYS A 171 24.48 21.61 31.54
C LYS A 171 23.05 21.11 31.31
N SER A 172 22.38 21.56 30.26
CA SER A 172 21.02 21.14 29.89
C SER A 172 20.75 21.36 28.40
N LEU A 173 19.88 20.52 27.82
CA LEU A 173 19.50 20.64 26.42
C LEU A 173 18.72 21.93 26.15
N LYS A 174 18.93 22.55 24.99
CA LYS A 174 18.12 23.71 24.58
C LYS A 174 16.69 23.23 24.24
N PRO A 175 15.62 23.98 24.61
CA PRO A 175 14.24 23.56 24.37
C PRO A 175 13.93 23.15 22.93
N ALA A 176 14.46 23.88 21.94
CA ALA A 176 14.24 23.57 20.52
C ALA A 176 14.88 22.23 20.09
N ILE A 177 16.02 21.86 20.68
CA ILE A 177 16.67 20.57 20.42
C ILE A 177 15.86 19.45 21.08
N ALA A 178 15.44 19.64 22.34
CA ALA A 178 14.60 18.67 23.05
C ALA A 178 13.29 18.40 22.28
N GLU A 179 12.63 19.45 21.80
CA GLU A 179 11.41 19.32 20.99
C GLU A 179 11.66 18.54 19.70
N TYR A 180 12.76 18.83 18.98
CA TYR A 180 13.13 18.10 17.77
C TYR A 180 13.37 16.62 18.03
N VAL A 181 14.15 16.29 19.07
CA VAL A 181 14.47 14.90 19.41
C VAL A 181 13.22 14.12 19.77
N VAL A 182 12.30 14.71 20.55
CA VAL A 182 11.00 14.10 20.86
C VAL A 182 10.18 13.89 19.59
N LYS A 183 10.11 14.88 18.69
CA LYS A 183 9.40 14.74 17.40
C LYS A 183 9.98 13.61 16.55
N LYS A 184 11.31 13.53 16.44
CA LYS A 184 12.02 12.47 15.68
C LYS A 184 11.79 11.09 16.28
N ALA A 185 11.81 10.98 17.61
CA ALA A 185 11.51 9.73 18.31
C ALA A 185 10.05 9.27 18.09
N LYS A 186 9.07 10.17 18.24
CA LYS A 186 7.65 9.88 17.95
C LYS A 186 7.45 9.47 16.49
N GLN A 187 8.13 10.13 15.56
CA GLN A 187 8.11 9.76 14.14
C GLN A 187 8.61 8.33 13.94
N ARG A 188 9.74 7.93 14.53
CA ARG A 188 10.25 6.54 14.42
C ARG A 188 9.25 5.51 14.92
N VAL A 189 8.63 5.77 16.07
CA VAL A 189 7.58 4.87 16.63
C VAL A 189 6.39 4.77 15.68
N ALA A 190 5.95 5.89 15.10
CA ALA A 190 4.85 5.90 14.14
C ALA A 190 5.19 5.14 12.85
N LEU A 191 6.38 5.34 12.29
CA LEU A 191 6.85 4.65 11.08
C LEU A 191 7.00 3.14 11.32
N GLN A 192 7.49 2.74 12.49
CA GLN A 192 7.59 1.32 12.88
C GLN A 192 6.21 0.66 12.95
N ARG A 193 5.22 1.31 13.57
CA ARG A 193 3.83 0.81 13.61
C ARG A 193 3.22 0.70 12.21
N TRP A 194 3.48 1.68 11.36
CA TRP A 194 3.02 1.64 9.96
C TRP A 194 3.67 0.50 9.19
N GLN A 195 4.97 0.28 9.33
CA GLN A 195 5.68 -0.86 8.75
C GLN A 195 5.07 -2.21 9.18
N GLU A 196 4.76 -2.36 10.47
CA GLU A 196 4.09 -3.57 11.00
C GLU A 196 2.70 -3.75 10.39
N GLU A 197 1.94 -2.67 10.25
CA GLU A 197 0.63 -2.70 9.59
C GLU A 197 0.73 -3.13 8.13
N LEU A 198 1.66 -2.56 7.36
CA LEU A 198 1.92 -2.92 5.96
C LEU A 198 2.25 -4.42 5.84
N ASN A 199 3.15 -4.92 6.69
CA ASN A 199 3.54 -6.33 6.66
C ASN A 199 2.45 -7.29 7.15
N ARG A 200 1.50 -6.81 7.97
CA ARG A 200 0.31 -7.58 8.35
C ARG A 200 -0.71 -7.65 7.21
N LYS A 201 -0.82 -6.59 6.41
CA LYS A 201 -1.79 -6.49 5.30
C LYS A 201 -1.30 -7.14 4.00
N LYS A 202 0.01 -7.16 3.74
CA LYS A 202 0.57 -7.74 2.51
C LYS A 202 0.27 -9.25 2.40
N ASN A 203 0.02 -9.73 1.18
CA ASN A 203 -0.18 -11.15 0.89
C ASN A 203 1.00 -11.80 0.14
N HIS A 204 2.06 -11.05 -0.15
CA HIS A 204 3.24 -11.53 -0.88
C HIS A 204 4.43 -11.84 0.04
N LYS A 205 5.43 -12.54 -0.51
CA LYS A 205 6.59 -13.04 0.25
C LYS A 205 7.52 -11.92 0.72
N GLY A 206 7.83 -10.96 -0.15
CA GLY A 206 8.74 -9.85 0.17
C GLY A 206 8.31 -9.04 1.39
N MET A 207 9.26 -8.60 2.22
CA MET A 207 8.98 -7.71 3.36
C MET A 207 8.93 -6.26 2.91
N ILE A 208 8.11 -5.45 3.57
CA ILE A 208 8.03 -4.00 3.34
C ILE A 208 8.68 -3.30 4.52
N PHE A 209 9.70 -2.50 4.26
CA PHE A 209 10.37 -1.67 5.27
C PHE A 209 9.99 -0.21 5.09
N VAL A 210 10.08 0.57 6.16
CA VAL A 210 9.83 2.02 6.14
C VAL A 210 10.98 2.74 6.85
N GLU A 211 11.57 3.73 6.20
CA GLU A 211 12.61 4.57 6.80
C GLU A 211 12.45 6.06 6.46
N ASN A 212 12.76 6.94 7.42
CA ASN A 212 12.88 8.37 7.15
C ASN A 212 14.06 8.98 7.92
N THR A 213 15.16 9.21 7.20
CA THR A 213 16.38 9.85 7.71
C THR A 213 16.55 11.28 7.23
N VAL A 214 15.54 11.85 6.55
CA VAL A 214 15.65 13.15 5.87
C VAL A 214 14.92 14.25 6.63
N ASP A 215 13.65 14.02 6.97
CA ASP A 215 12.78 15.02 7.59
C ASP A 215 11.93 14.41 8.72
N LEU A 216 10.91 15.15 9.20
CA LEU A 216 10.01 14.73 10.27
C LEU A 216 8.68 14.14 9.76
N GLU A 217 8.55 13.86 8.46
CA GLU A 217 7.32 13.32 7.88
C GLU A 217 6.99 11.92 8.42
N GLY A 218 5.80 11.76 9.00
CA GLY A 218 5.31 10.49 9.52
C GLY A 218 4.62 9.63 8.45
N PRO A 219 3.94 8.55 8.86
CA PRO A 219 3.10 7.77 7.96
C PRO A 219 2.06 8.65 7.24
N PRO A 220 1.75 8.37 5.96
CA PRO A 220 0.69 9.07 5.24
C PRO A 220 -0.68 8.85 5.91
N LEU A 221 -1.45 9.92 6.11
CA LEU A 221 -2.69 9.89 6.90
C LEU A 221 -3.89 9.25 6.17
N ASP A 222 -3.97 9.37 4.83
CA ASP A 222 -5.12 8.91 4.04
C ASP A 222 -4.70 7.88 2.96
N PHE A 223 -3.88 6.91 3.37
CA PHE A 223 -3.43 5.81 2.52
C PHE A 223 -3.80 4.45 3.13
N TYR A 224 -4.40 3.58 2.32
CA TYR A 224 -4.87 2.26 2.70
C TYR A 224 -4.23 1.19 1.82
N TYR A 225 -3.38 0.36 2.43
CA TYR A 225 -2.71 -0.72 1.71
C TYR A 225 -3.71 -1.80 1.24
N ILE A 226 -3.71 -2.09 -0.07
CA ILE A 226 -4.46 -3.17 -0.73
C ILE A 226 -3.51 -4.03 -1.57
N ASN A 227 -3.87 -5.30 -1.81
CA ASN A 227 -3.02 -6.23 -2.56
C ASN A 227 -3.46 -6.44 -4.01
N GLU A 228 -4.75 -6.23 -4.29
CA GLU A 228 -5.38 -6.43 -5.59
C GLU A 228 -6.24 -5.19 -5.90
N TYR A 229 -6.70 -5.05 -7.13
CA TYR A 229 -7.61 -3.98 -7.53
C TYR A 229 -8.87 -3.89 -6.65
N LYS A 230 -9.28 -2.65 -6.37
CA LYS A 230 -10.53 -2.32 -5.68
C LYS A 230 -11.51 -1.70 -6.68
N PRO A 231 -12.48 -2.45 -7.23
CA PRO A 231 -13.40 -1.90 -8.22
C PRO A 231 -14.37 -0.90 -7.57
N ALA A 232 -14.65 0.19 -8.26
CA ALA A 232 -15.71 1.11 -7.88
C ALA A 232 -17.10 0.46 -8.05
N PRO A 233 -18.15 0.96 -7.36
CA PRO A 233 -19.51 0.46 -7.53
C PRO A 233 -19.94 0.45 -9.01
N GLY A 234 -20.45 -0.68 -9.48
CA GLY A 234 -20.88 -0.86 -10.88
C GLY A 234 -19.81 -1.47 -11.80
N ILE A 235 -18.54 -1.49 -11.40
CA ILE A 235 -17.46 -2.14 -12.16
C ILE A 235 -17.31 -3.59 -11.66
N ASN A 236 -17.37 -4.55 -12.57
CA ASN A 236 -17.26 -5.97 -12.23
C ASN A 236 -15.92 -6.54 -12.72
N LEU A 237 -14.99 -6.75 -11.79
CA LEU A 237 -13.76 -7.51 -12.06
C LEU A 237 -14.10 -9.00 -11.97
N THR A 238 -14.21 -9.65 -13.13
CA THR A 238 -14.51 -11.08 -13.17
C THR A 238 -13.28 -11.86 -12.71
N ASN A 239 -13.32 -12.39 -11.49
CA ASN A 239 -12.24 -13.24 -10.95
C ASN A 239 -12.42 -14.73 -11.32
N GLU A 240 -13.38 -15.03 -12.18
CA GLU A 240 -13.66 -16.38 -12.64
C GLU A 240 -13.11 -16.58 -14.05
N ALA A 241 -11.99 -17.30 -14.15
CA ALA A 241 -11.50 -17.74 -15.45
C ALA A 241 -12.55 -18.62 -16.15
N ILE A 242 -12.77 -18.35 -17.44
CA ILE A 242 -13.71 -19.08 -18.29
C ILE A 242 -13.02 -20.27 -18.96
N VAL A 243 -11.76 -20.10 -19.36
CA VAL A 243 -10.96 -21.10 -20.07
C VAL A 243 -9.57 -21.20 -19.47
N GLY A 244 -9.00 -22.40 -19.49
CA GLY A 244 -7.63 -22.66 -19.06
C GLY A 244 -6.98 -23.78 -19.88
N CYS A 245 -5.65 -23.86 -19.86
CA CYS A 245 -4.93 -24.85 -20.63
C CYS A 245 -5.02 -26.26 -20.02
N MET A 246 -4.87 -27.28 -20.87
CA MET A 246 -4.76 -28.69 -20.45
C MET A 246 -3.33 -29.23 -20.46
N CYS A 247 -2.33 -28.36 -20.60
CA CYS A 247 -0.93 -28.73 -20.77
C CYS A 247 -0.39 -29.59 -19.62
N THR A 248 0.56 -30.46 -19.95
CA THR A 248 1.44 -31.10 -18.96
C THR A 248 2.72 -30.29 -18.73
N ASP A 249 3.23 -29.65 -19.78
CA ASP A 249 4.35 -28.72 -19.75
C ASP A 249 4.02 -27.43 -20.50
N CYS A 250 3.59 -26.41 -19.76
CA CYS A 250 3.24 -25.10 -20.30
C CYS A 250 4.41 -24.34 -20.95
N PHE A 251 5.66 -24.80 -20.80
CA PHE A 251 6.81 -24.13 -21.39
C PHE A 251 7.03 -24.51 -22.87
N PHE A 252 6.68 -25.74 -23.25
CA PHE A 252 6.92 -26.28 -24.59
C PHE A 252 5.64 -26.53 -25.38
N GLU A 253 4.51 -26.72 -24.71
CA GLU A 253 3.22 -26.93 -25.36
C GLU A 253 2.54 -25.61 -25.78
N LYS A 254 1.56 -25.69 -26.68
CA LYS A 254 0.64 -24.58 -26.96
C LYS A 254 -0.21 -24.32 -25.72
N CYS A 255 0.00 -23.18 -25.08
CA CYS A 255 -0.59 -22.83 -23.79
C CYS A 255 -1.42 -21.53 -23.89
N CYS A 256 -1.90 -20.99 -22.77
CA CYS A 256 -2.73 -19.78 -22.71
C CYS A 256 -2.24 -18.60 -23.58
N PRO A 257 -0.94 -18.26 -23.62
CA PRO A 257 -0.44 -17.23 -24.53
C PRO A 257 -0.75 -17.53 -26.00
N ALA A 258 -0.55 -18.79 -26.43
CA ALA A 258 -0.76 -19.20 -27.81
C ALA A 258 -2.24 -19.16 -28.21
N GLU A 259 -3.15 -19.50 -27.29
CA GLU A 259 -4.60 -19.34 -27.49
C GLU A 259 -5.00 -17.87 -27.63
N ALA A 260 -4.32 -16.97 -26.93
CA ALA A 260 -4.48 -15.52 -27.07
C ALA A 260 -3.69 -14.93 -28.25
N GLY A 261 -3.07 -15.76 -29.11
CA GLY A 261 -2.33 -15.30 -30.29
C GLY A 261 -0.96 -14.67 -30.00
N VAL A 262 -0.43 -14.81 -28.78
CA VAL A 262 0.85 -14.22 -28.38
C VAL A 262 1.87 -15.26 -27.92
N HIS A 263 3.15 -14.87 -27.88
CA HIS A 263 4.21 -15.75 -27.39
C HIS A 263 4.25 -15.79 -25.85
N LEU A 264 4.70 -16.93 -25.30
CA LEU A 264 4.97 -17.07 -23.87
C LEU A 264 5.90 -15.96 -23.37
N ALA A 265 5.46 -15.18 -22.39
CA ALA A 265 6.17 -13.98 -21.92
C ALA A 265 7.51 -14.28 -21.25
N TYR A 266 7.65 -15.47 -20.64
CA TYR A 266 8.75 -15.79 -19.74
C TYR A 266 9.74 -16.81 -20.31
N ASN A 267 11.01 -16.69 -19.92
CA ASN A 267 12.03 -17.71 -20.14
C ASN A 267 12.16 -18.66 -18.93
N LYS A 268 13.02 -19.69 -19.04
CA LYS A 268 13.28 -20.66 -17.96
C LYS A 268 13.82 -20.05 -16.66
N LYS A 269 14.40 -18.85 -16.73
CA LYS A 269 14.91 -18.08 -15.59
C LYS A 269 13.84 -17.17 -14.97
N ARG A 270 12.57 -17.29 -15.39
CA ARG A 270 11.43 -16.47 -14.96
C ARG A 270 11.60 -14.98 -15.30
N GLN A 271 12.32 -14.70 -16.38
CA GLN A 271 12.53 -13.34 -16.88
C GLN A 271 11.68 -13.10 -18.11
N ILE A 272 11.15 -11.88 -18.25
CA ILE A 272 10.38 -11.46 -19.42
C ILE A 272 11.29 -11.43 -20.66
N LYS A 273 10.76 -11.89 -21.80
CA LYS A 273 11.45 -11.94 -23.10
C LYS A 273 10.66 -11.31 -24.25
N ILE A 274 9.44 -10.86 -23.98
CA ILE A 274 8.60 -10.13 -24.93
C ILE A 274 8.89 -8.63 -24.85
N GLN A 275 8.56 -7.89 -25.91
CA GLN A 275 8.77 -6.45 -25.98
C GLN A 275 7.66 -5.70 -25.22
N PRO A 276 7.94 -4.48 -24.70
CA PRO A 276 6.90 -3.59 -24.19
C PRO A 276 5.76 -3.43 -25.20
N GLY A 277 4.52 -3.30 -24.71
CA GLY A 277 3.30 -3.27 -25.53
C GLY A 277 2.73 -4.66 -25.86
N THR A 278 3.53 -5.74 -25.78
CA THR A 278 2.98 -7.11 -25.89
C THR A 278 2.33 -7.55 -24.57
N PRO A 279 1.07 -7.99 -24.54
CA PRO A 279 0.40 -8.41 -23.32
C PRO A 279 0.94 -9.75 -22.80
N ILE A 280 0.81 -9.96 -21.51
CA ILE A 280 1.15 -11.21 -20.82
C ILE A 280 -0.14 -11.96 -20.51
N TYR A 281 -0.30 -13.18 -21.05
CA TYR A 281 -1.37 -14.10 -20.65
C TYR A 281 -0.80 -15.21 -19.77
N GLU A 282 -0.98 -15.09 -18.46
CA GLU A 282 -0.57 -16.14 -17.52
C GLU A 282 -1.56 -17.31 -17.51
N CYS A 283 -1.10 -18.47 -17.03
CA CYS A 283 -2.03 -19.55 -16.67
C CYS A 283 -2.88 -19.11 -15.48
N ASN A 284 -4.12 -19.56 -15.43
CA ASN A 284 -5.15 -19.09 -14.51
C ASN A 284 -5.78 -20.23 -13.69
N SER A 285 -6.81 -19.94 -12.89
CA SER A 285 -7.46 -20.92 -12.00
C SER A 285 -8.11 -22.11 -12.71
N ARG A 286 -8.45 -21.99 -14.01
CA ARG A 286 -9.00 -23.09 -14.83
C ARG A 286 -7.93 -23.96 -15.50
N CYS A 287 -6.67 -23.56 -15.46
CA CYS A 287 -5.59 -24.32 -16.07
C CYS A 287 -5.26 -25.57 -15.25
N LYS A 288 -4.99 -26.69 -15.91
CA LYS A 288 -4.58 -27.95 -15.26
C LYS A 288 -3.23 -27.86 -14.54
N CYS A 289 -2.36 -26.95 -14.98
CA CYS A 289 -1.00 -26.81 -14.45
C CYS A 289 -0.98 -26.23 -13.02
N GLY A 290 -0.08 -26.76 -12.18
CA GLY A 290 0.07 -26.36 -10.79
C GLY A 290 0.73 -24.99 -10.55
N PRO A 291 0.98 -24.63 -9.29
CA PRO A 291 1.53 -23.33 -8.90
C PRO A 291 2.96 -23.11 -9.41
N ASP A 292 3.75 -24.16 -9.60
CA ASP A 292 5.12 -24.07 -10.11
C ASP A 292 5.22 -23.90 -11.63
N CYS A 293 4.08 -23.80 -12.32
CA CYS A 293 4.03 -23.50 -13.74
C CYS A 293 4.92 -22.29 -14.09
N PRO A 294 5.75 -22.38 -15.15
CA PRO A 294 6.63 -21.29 -15.56
C PRO A 294 5.86 -20.08 -16.12
N ASN A 295 4.57 -20.26 -16.47
CA ASN A 295 3.65 -19.21 -16.88
C ASN A 295 2.76 -18.68 -15.72
N ARG A 296 3.27 -18.75 -14.48
CA ARG A 296 2.65 -18.15 -13.28
C ARG A 296 3.72 -17.38 -12.51
N ILE A 297 3.89 -16.10 -12.81
CA ILE A 297 4.93 -15.24 -12.23
C ILE A 297 4.31 -14.09 -11.47
N VAL A 298 3.47 -13.28 -12.12
CA VAL A 298 2.86 -12.08 -11.53
C VAL A 298 1.92 -12.47 -10.39
N GLN A 299 1.06 -13.49 -10.60
CA GLN A 299 0.15 -14.01 -9.57
C GLN A 299 0.84 -14.59 -8.31
N LYS A 300 2.16 -14.78 -8.32
CA LYS A 300 2.91 -15.21 -7.12
C LYS A 300 3.23 -14.04 -6.17
N GLY A 301 2.98 -12.82 -6.62
CA GLY A 301 3.26 -11.60 -5.86
C GLY A 301 4.75 -11.32 -5.71
N THR A 302 5.06 -10.13 -5.19
CA THR A 302 6.41 -9.60 -5.05
C THR A 302 7.32 -10.52 -4.22
N PRO A 303 8.43 -11.02 -4.78
CA PRO A 303 9.36 -11.89 -4.07
C PRO A 303 10.44 -11.12 -3.29
N TYR A 304 10.60 -9.82 -3.54
CA TYR A 304 11.71 -9.02 -3.02
C TYR A 304 11.31 -8.20 -1.80
N SER A 305 12.22 -8.08 -0.84
CA SER A 305 12.07 -7.12 0.24
C SER A 305 12.35 -5.70 -0.26
N LEU A 306 11.39 -4.81 -0.07
CA LEU A 306 11.42 -3.42 -0.55
C LEU A 306 11.34 -2.47 0.65
N CYS A 307 11.82 -1.25 0.47
CA CYS A 307 11.81 -0.22 1.50
C CYS A 307 11.20 1.05 0.96
N ILE A 308 10.10 1.51 1.57
CA ILE A 308 9.56 2.84 1.39
C ILE A 308 10.46 3.79 2.18
N PHE A 309 11.12 4.72 1.50
CA PHE A 309 12.10 5.61 2.11
C PHE A 309 11.80 7.06 1.78
N ARG A 310 12.21 7.98 2.65
CA ARG A 310 12.11 9.42 2.37
C ARG A 310 13.27 9.86 1.48
N THR A 311 12.96 10.41 0.30
CA THR A 311 13.95 10.93 -0.65
C THR A 311 14.57 12.23 -0.13
N SER A 312 15.85 12.48 -0.44
CA SER A 312 16.58 13.67 0.00
C SER A 312 16.43 14.88 -0.92
N ASN A 313 15.96 14.68 -2.16
CA ASN A 313 15.80 15.71 -3.19
C ASN A 313 14.42 16.40 -3.18
N GLY A 314 13.56 16.07 -2.22
CA GLY A 314 12.22 16.63 -2.10
C GLY A 314 11.20 16.02 -3.06
N CYS A 315 11.41 14.78 -3.53
CA CYS A 315 10.39 13.98 -4.22
C CYS A 315 9.41 13.30 -3.26
N GLY A 316 9.57 13.49 -1.95
CA GLY A 316 8.72 12.89 -0.94
C GLY A 316 9.14 11.45 -0.64
N TRP A 317 8.18 10.53 -0.59
CA TRP A 317 8.44 9.11 -0.41
C TRP A 317 8.89 8.46 -1.72
N GLY A 318 9.77 7.47 -1.64
CA GLY A 318 10.27 6.65 -2.74
C GLY A 318 10.27 5.18 -2.34
N VAL A 319 10.56 4.28 -3.28
CA VAL A 319 10.76 2.85 -2.99
C VAL A 319 12.14 2.43 -3.45
N LYS A 320 12.89 1.73 -2.61
CA LYS A 320 14.16 1.10 -2.98
C LYS A 320 14.13 -0.40 -2.72
N THR A 321 14.92 -1.17 -3.46
CA THR A 321 15.07 -2.61 -3.20
C THR A 321 16.14 -2.86 -2.13
N LEU A 322 15.94 -3.84 -1.25
CA LEU A 322 16.97 -4.27 -0.28
C LEU A 322 17.82 -5.44 -0.79
N VAL A 323 17.47 -5.96 -1.96
CA VAL A 323 18.14 -7.12 -2.58
C VAL A 323 18.40 -6.84 -4.04
N LYS A 324 19.36 -7.56 -4.63
CA LYS A 324 19.62 -7.47 -6.07
C LYS A 324 18.43 -8.00 -6.85
N ILE A 325 17.94 -7.22 -7.81
CA ILE A 325 16.90 -7.64 -8.77
C ILE A 325 17.59 -7.85 -10.13
N LYS A 326 17.43 -9.03 -10.72
CA LYS A 326 17.97 -9.33 -12.04
C LYS A 326 17.21 -8.54 -13.10
N ARG A 327 17.83 -8.22 -14.23
CA ARG A 327 17.11 -7.65 -15.38
C ARG A 327 15.91 -8.49 -15.78
N MET A 328 14.90 -7.85 -16.37
CA MET A 328 13.71 -8.47 -16.93
C MET A 328 12.95 -9.33 -15.91
N SER A 329 12.96 -8.95 -14.62
CA SER A 329 12.30 -9.71 -13.56
C SER A 329 11.08 -8.97 -13.04
N PHE A 330 10.00 -9.71 -12.76
CA PHE A 330 8.81 -9.14 -12.12
C PHE A 330 9.16 -8.56 -10.75
N VAL A 331 8.74 -7.32 -10.48
CA VAL A 331 9.03 -6.61 -9.23
C VAL A 331 7.77 -6.44 -8.38
N MET A 332 6.73 -5.82 -8.92
CA MET A 332 5.45 -5.58 -8.24
C MET A 332 4.36 -5.27 -9.27
N GLU A 333 3.11 -5.20 -8.83
CA GLU A 333 2.01 -4.68 -9.63
C GLU A 333 1.67 -3.26 -9.25
N TYR A 334 1.10 -2.49 -10.18
CA TYR A 334 0.48 -1.21 -9.86
C TYR A 334 -1.00 -1.45 -9.56
N VAL A 335 -1.42 -1.19 -8.31
CA VAL A 335 -2.80 -1.46 -7.87
C VAL A 335 -3.41 -0.23 -7.23
N GLY A 336 -4.73 -0.10 -7.38
CA GLY A 336 -5.50 1.00 -6.84
C GLY A 336 -7.00 0.74 -6.93
N GLU A 337 -7.77 1.80 -6.78
CA GLU A 337 -9.19 1.79 -7.12
C GLU A 337 -9.35 1.75 -8.65
N VAL A 338 -10.14 0.82 -9.18
CA VAL A 338 -10.50 0.84 -10.60
C VAL A 338 -11.75 1.70 -10.74
N ILE A 339 -11.64 2.80 -11.48
CA ILE A 339 -12.70 3.78 -11.73
C ILE A 339 -12.89 3.97 -13.24
N THR A 340 -14.01 4.57 -13.64
CA THR A 340 -14.20 4.99 -15.03
C THR A 340 -13.31 6.18 -15.36
N SER A 341 -12.94 6.34 -16.62
CA SER A 341 -12.14 7.50 -17.07
C SER A 341 -12.85 8.83 -16.84
N GLU A 342 -14.19 8.85 -16.89
CA GLU A 342 -14.99 10.03 -16.51
C GLU A 342 -14.77 10.42 -15.03
N GLU A 343 -14.79 9.45 -14.12
CA GLU A 343 -14.52 9.69 -12.70
C GLU A 343 -13.05 10.07 -12.47
N ALA A 344 -12.13 9.49 -13.24
CA ALA A 344 -10.71 9.84 -13.21
C ALA A 344 -10.47 11.29 -13.62
N GLU A 345 -11.08 11.76 -14.72
CA GLU A 345 -11.01 13.16 -15.16
C GLU A 345 -11.58 14.10 -14.08
N ARG A 346 -12.72 13.75 -13.49
CA ARG A 346 -13.33 14.52 -12.40
C ARG A 346 -12.40 14.64 -11.18
N ARG A 347 -11.69 13.56 -10.82
CA ARG A 347 -10.68 13.56 -9.73
C ARG A 347 -9.39 14.27 -10.14
N GLY A 348 -8.96 14.10 -11.38
CA GLY A 348 -7.75 14.66 -11.98
C GLY A 348 -7.71 16.18 -11.88
N GLN A 349 -8.84 16.85 -12.09
CA GLN A 349 -8.97 18.30 -11.90
C GLN A 349 -8.61 18.78 -10.48
N LEU A 350 -8.85 17.95 -9.46
CA LEU A 350 -8.44 18.24 -8.07
C LEU A 350 -6.98 17.85 -7.80
N TYR A 351 -6.49 16.81 -8.47
CA TYR A 351 -5.14 16.28 -8.34
C TYR A 351 -4.10 17.16 -9.00
N ASP A 352 -4.39 17.70 -10.17
CA ASP A 352 -3.53 18.62 -10.92
C ASP A 352 -3.15 19.85 -10.09
N ASN A 353 -4.12 20.41 -9.37
CA ASN A 353 -3.90 21.55 -8.47
C ASN A 353 -2.96 21.23 -7.30
N LYS A 354 -2.76 19.94 -7.01
CA LYS A 354 -1.93 19.43 -5.92
C LYS A 354 -0.68 18.67 -6.42
N GLY A 355 -0.45 18.60 -7.75
CA GLY A 355 0.65 17.85 -8.34
C GLY A 355 0.58 16.33 -8.09
N ILE A 356 -0.61 15.79 -7.88
CA ILE A 356 -0.84 14.37 -7.58
C ILE A 356 -0.88 13.56 -8.89
N THR A 357 -0.11 12.47 -8.97
CA THR A 357 0.15 11.70 -10.20
C THR A 357 -0.22 10.20 -10.06
N TYR A 358 -1.25 9.89 -9.27
CA TYR A 358 -1.61 8.50 -8.94
C TYR A 358 -2.62 7.84 -9.89
N LEU A 359 -3.08 8.55 -10.92
CA LEU A 359 -3.96 8.02 -11.96
C LEU A 359 -3.13 7.29 -13.02
N PHE A 360 -3.57 6.08 -13.36
CA PHE A 360 -2.96 5.25 -14.39
C PHE A 360 -4.05 4.74 -15.33
N ASP A 361 -4.09 5.24 -16.56
CA ASP A 361 -5.11 4.85 -17.54
C ASP A 361 -4.86 3.43 -18.07
N LEU A 362 -5.93 2.64 -18.19
CA LEU A 362 -5.87 1.26 -18.68
C LEU A 362 -6.04 1.20 -20.20
N ASP A 363 -5.25 2.00 -20.92
CA ASP A 363 -5.38 2.31 -22.35
C ASP A 363 -4.85 1.23 -23.31
N TYR A 364 -4.80 -0.04 -22.89
CA TYR A 364 -4.28 -1.12 -23.72
C TYR A 364 -5.12 -1.38 -24.98
N GLU A 365 -6.43 -1.53 -24.82
CA GLU A 365 -7.39 -1.71 -25.92
C GLU A 365 -8.61 -0.78 -25.81
N SER A 366 -8.79 -0.12 -24.66
CA SER A 366 -9.95 0.71 -24.35
C SER A 366 -9.53 1.86 -23.43
N ASP A 367 -10.20 3.00 -23.53
CA ASP A 367 -10.03 4.18 -22.69
C ASP A 367 -11.13 4.28 -21.61
N GLU A 368 -11.80 3.18 -21.26
CA GLU A 368 -12.97 3.17 -20.37
C GLU A 368 -12.61 3.27 -18.87
N PHE A 369 -11.44 2.78 -18.46
CA PHE A 369 -11.07 2.62 -17.06
C PHE A 369 -9.67 3.19 -16.71
N THR A 370 -9.54 3.63 -15.47
CA THR A 370 -8.32 4.16 -14.87
C THR A 370 -8.11 3.54 -13.49
N VAL A 371 -6.86 3.27 -13.12
CA VAL A 371 -6.47 2.88 -11.76
C VAL A 371 -6.05 4.13 -10.98
N ASP A 372 -6.77 4.44 -9.91
CA ASP A 372 -6.48 5.52 -8.98
C ASP A 372 -5.85 4.96 -7.69
N ALA A 373 -4.54 5.18 -7.53
CA ALA A 373 -3.81 4.74 -6.35
C ALA A 373 -3.76 5.79 -5.23
N ALA A 374 -4.48 6.92 -5.31
CA ALA A 374 -4.29 8.05 -4.41
C ALA A 374 -4.59 7.73 -2.94
N ARG A 375 -5.63 6.94 -2.69
CA ARG A 375 -6.07 6.56 -1.33
C ARG A 375 -5.85 5.08 -1.05
N TYR A 376 -6.16 4.22 -2.02
CA TYR A 376 -5.97 2.78 -1.91
C TYR A 376 -4.88 2.38 -2.89
N GLY A 377 -3.83 1.71 -2.43
CA GLY A 377 -2.77 1.21 -3.30
C GLY A 377 -1.85 0.23 -2.59
N ASN A 378 -0.86 -0.31 -3.29
CA ASN A 378 0.22 -1.10 -2.68
C ASN A 378 1.51 -0.26 -2.62
N VAL A 379 2.67 -0.93 -2.55
CA VAL A 379 3.98 -0.27 -2.59
C VAL A 379 4.21 0.59 -3.85
N SER A 380 3.56 0.30 -4.98
CA SER A 380 3.70 1.05 -6.23
C SER A 380 3.27 2.51 -6.11
N HIS A 381 2.36 2.82 -5.17
CA HIS A 381 1.93 4.18 -4.85
C HIS A 381 3.13 5.11 -4.57
N PHE A 382 4.20 4.58 -3.97
CA PHE A 382 5.37 5.35 -3.56
C PHE A 382 6.52 5.31 -4.58
N VAL A 383 6.34 4.68 -5.74
CA VAL A 383 7.40 4.54 -6.75
C VAL A 383 7.47 5.81 -7.58
N ASN A 384 8.62 6.49 -7.55
CA ASN A 384 8.81 7.78 -8.21
C ASN A 384 9.02 7.66 -9.73
N HIS A 385 8.84 8.80 -10.40
CA HIS A 385 9.18 8.98 -11.79
C HIS A 385 10.70 9.05 -12.02
N SER A 386 11.17 8.45 -13.11
CA SER A 386 12.46 8.78 -13.74
C SER A 386 12.34 8.87 -15.26
N CYS A 387 13.08 9.79 -15.88
CA CYS A 387 13.25 9.86 -17.33
C CYS A 387 14.21 8.78 -17.88
N ASP A 388 14.98 8.13 -17.00
CA ASP A 388 15.76 6.91 -17.28
C ASP A 388 15.38 5.85 -16.22
N PRO A 389 14.20 5.21 -16.37
CA PRO A 389 13.66 4.32 -15.34
C PRO A 389 14.33 2.95 -15.33
N ASN A 390 14.27 2.29 -14.17
CA ASN A 390 14.70 0.90 -14.04
C ASN A 390 13.53 -0.11 -14.01
N LEU A 391 12.28 0.36 -14.10
CA LEU A 391 11.07 -0.44 -14.25
C LEU A 391 10.32 -0.10 -15.54
N GLN A 392 9.64 -1.11 -16.09
CA GLN A 392 8.80 -1.04 -17.28
C GLN A 392 7.45 -1.69 -17.00
N VAL A 393 6.39 -1.09 -17.52
CA VAL A 393 5.01 -1.59 -17.43
C VAL A 393 4.72 -2.65 -18.47
N PHE A 394 3.99 -3.68 -18.07
CA PHE A 394 3.35 -4.69 -18.92
C PHE A 394 1.91 -4.93 -18.49
N ASN A 395 1.03 -5.10 -19.46
CA ASN A 395 -0.36 -5.52 -19.26
C ASN A 395 -0.42 -7.03 -19.04
N VAL A 396 -1.20 -7.47 -18.06
CA VAL A 396 -1.27 -8.87 -17.63
C VAL A 396 -2.71 -9.33 -17.50
N PHE A 397 -2.99 -10.48 -18.08
CA PHE A 397 -4.25 -11.19 -18.01
C PHE A 397 -4.04 -12.55 -17.34
N ILE A 398 -4.89 -12.86 -16.37
CA ILE A 398 -4.80 -14.08 -15.55
C ILE A 398 -6.19 -14.73 -15.54
N ASP A 399 -6.98 -14.49 -14.50
CA ASP A 399 -8.36 -14.97 -14.43
C ASP A 399 -9.30 -14.07 -15.23
N ASN A 400 -9.17 -12.75 -15.08
CA ASN A 400 -9.86 -11.78 -15.92
C ASN A 400 -9.18 -11.69 -17.29
N LEU A 401 -9.93 -12.03 -18.34
CA LEU A 401 -9.50 -11.93 -19.74
C LEU A 401 -10.14 -10.74 -20.47
N ASP A 402 -10.92 -9.91 -19.77
CA ASP A 402 -11.44 -8.66 -20.31
C ASP A 402 -10.28 -7.69 -20.57
N THR A 403 -10.00 -7.42 -21.85
CA THR A 403 -8.87 -6.61 -22.30
C THR A 403 -8.98 -5.14 -21.90
N ARG A 404 -10.16 -4.70 -21.47
CA ARG A 404 -10.40 -3.35 -20.91
C ARG A 404 -9.89 -3.21 -19.48
N LEU A 405 -9.62 -4.32 -18.79
CA LEU A 405 -9.26 -4.35 -17.37
C LEU A 405 -7.96 -5.15 -17.14
N PRO A 406 -6.83 -4.79 -17.80
CA PRO A 406 -5.55 -5.44 -17.58
C PRO A 406 -5.03 -5.18 -16.16
N ARG A 407 -4.33 -6.16 -15.59
CA ARG A 407 -3.47 -5.94 -14.44
C ARG A 407 -2.18 -5.26 -14.92
N ILE A 408 -1.70 -4.27 -14.18
CA ILE A 408 -0.45 -3.58 -14.50
C ILE A 408 0.70 -4.22 -13.70
N ALA A 409 1.68 -4.81 -14.40
CA ALA A 409 2.87 -5.36 -13.77
C ALA A 409 4.13 -4.57 -14.12
N LEU A 410 4.98 -4.33 -13.12
CA LEU A 410 6.26 -3.65 -13.24
C LEU A 410 7.41 -4.68 -13.28
N PHE A 411 8.15 -4.69 -14.37
CA PHE A 411 9.33 -5.54 -14.58
C PHE A 411 10.60 -4.68 -14.64
N SER A 412 11.71 -5.20 -14.15
CA SER A 412 12.99 -4.49 -14.24
C SER A 412 13.52 -4.42 -15.69
N THR A 413 14.01 -3.26 -16.13
CA THR A 413 14.61 -3.10 -17.46
C THR A 413 16.08 -3.54 -17.49
N ARG A 414 16.76 -3.38 -16.35
CA ARG A 414 18.16 -3.75 -16.12
C ARG A 414 18.34 -4.41 -14.76
N THR A 415 19.56 -4.81 -14.45
CA THR A 415 19.88 -5.26 -13.09
C THR A 415 19.80 -4.06 -12.15
N ILE A 416 19.16 -4.25 -10.99
CA ILE A 416 18.96 -3.22 -9.96
C ILE A 416 19.70 -3.69 -8.71
N HIS A 417 20.50 -2.81 -8.13
CA HIS A 417 21.35 -3.13 -6.98
C HIS A 417 20.64 -2.87 -5.65
N PRO A 418 21.04 -3.56 -4.55
CA PRO A 418 20.53 -3.24 -3.22
C PRO A 418 20.73 -1.76 -2.89
N GLY A 419 19.71 -1.12 -2.33
CA GLY A 419 19.68 0.30 -2.00
C GLY A 419 19.27 1.22 -3.15
N GLU A 420 19.19 0.72 -4.38
CA GLU A 420 18.80 1.52 -5.54
C GLU A 420 17.29 1.81 -5.54
N GLU A 421 16.93 3.07 -5.82
CA GLU A 421 15.54 3.51 -5.96
C GLU A 421 14.90 2.90 -7.21
N LEU A 422 13.68 2.39 -7.05
CA LEU A 422 12.84 1.87 -8.11
C LEU A 422 12.07 3.03 -8.72
N THR A 423 12.09 3.12 -10.04
CA THR A 423 11.44 4.21 -10.80
C THR A 423 10.87 3.71 -12.11
N PHE A 424 9.75 4.31 -12.55
CA PHE A 424 9.18 4.09 -13.89
C PHE A 424 8.89 5.42 -14.58
N ASP A 425 8.67 5.40 -15.90
CA ASP A 425 8.30 6.61 -16.64
C ASP A 425 6.79 6.84 -16.54
N TYR A 426 6.35 7.92 -15.88
CA TYR A 426 4.92 8.23 -15.71
C TYR A 426 4.23 8.55 -17.05
N GLN A 427 4.98 8.97 -18.06
CA GLN A 427 4.44 9.25 -19.39
C GLN A 427 4.46 8.02 -20.30
N MET A 428 5.01 6.89 -19.85
CA MET A 428 5.07 5.61 -20.58
C MET A 428 5.56 5.68 -22.04
N LYS A 429 6.32 6.71 -22.45
CA LYS A 429 6.71 6.97 -23.87
C LYS A 429 7.51 5.85 -24.55
N GLY A 430 7.86 4.78 -23.85
CA GLY A 430 8.50 3.58 -24.40
C GLY A 430 7.54 2.53 -24.97
N SER A 431 6.23 2.64 -24.76
CA SER A 431 5.22 1.71 -25.29
C SER A 431 4.72 2.14 -26.66
N GLY A 432 5.57 2.09 -27.69
CA GLY A 432 5.20 1.89 -29.10
C GLY A 432 4.30 2.91 -29.84
N ASP A 433 3.54 3.77 -29.17
CA ASP A 433 2.56 4.65 -29.80
C ASP A 433 3.07 6.07 -29.89
N ILE A 434 3.49 6.41 -31.11
CA ILE A 434 3.57 7.79 -31.61
C ILE A 434 2.13 8.22 -31.95
N SER A 435 1.31 8.46 -30.93
CA SER A 435 0.04 9.20 -31.03
C SER A 435 -0.51 9.39 -29.63
N SER A 436 -0.15 10.45 -28.92
CA SER A 436 -0.87 11.70 -29.08
C SER A 436 -0.06 12.85 -28.48
N GLU A 437 0.62 13.62 -29.33
CA GLU A 437 0.63 15.06 -29.08
C GLU A 437 -0.79 15.56 -29.41
N SER A 438 -1.74 15.34 -28.50
CA SER A 438 -2.92 16.18 -28.47
C SER A 438 -2.43 17.55 -28.01
N ILE A 439 -2.10 18.40 -29.00
CA ILE A 439 -2.03 19.84 -28.77
C ILE A 439 -3.44 20.23 -28.35
N ASP A 440 -3.66 20.25 -27.04
CA ASP A 440 -4.89 20.69 -26.42
C ASP A 440 -5.01 22.20 -26.69
N LEU A 441 -5.68 22.54 -27.79
CA LEU A 441 -5.99 23.91 -28.22
C LEU A 441 -7.14 24.51 -27.40
N SER A 442 -7.48 23.94 -26.25
CA SER A 442 -8.41 24.55 -25.31
C SER A 442 -7.74 25.74 -24.60
N PRO A 443 -8.48 26.84 -24.31
CA PRO A 443 -7.88 28.04 -23.74
C PRO A 443 -7.26 27.73 -22.38
N ALA A 444 -5.93 27.80 -22.33
CA ALA A 444 -5.08 27.35 -21.24
C ALA A 444 -5.49 27.91 -19.86
N LYS A 445 -6.18 27.09 -19.06
CA LYS A 445 -5.90 27.09 -17.62
C LYS A 445 -4.48 26.58 -17.50
N LYS A 446 -3.54 27.44 -17.10
CA LYS A 446 -2.13 27.09 -16.87
C LYS A 446 -2.05 25.89 -15.91
N ARG A 447 -2.01 24.66 -16.44
CA ARG A 447 -1.73 23.46 -15.66
C ARG A 447 -0.36 23.64 -15.02
N VAL A 448 -0.30 23.54 -13.69
CA VAL A 448 0.96 23.66 -12.97
C VAL A 448 1.81 22.45 -13.35
N ARG A 449 2.90 22.69 -14.09
CA ARG A 449 3.84 21.63 -14.45
C ARG A 449 4.75 21.32 -13.27
N THR A 450 4.83 20.06 -12.90
CA THR A 450 5.69 19.62 -11.80
C THR A 450 7.09 19.38 -12.32
N VAL A 451 8.07 20.08 -11.77
CA VAL A 451 9.49 19.96 -12.18
C VAL A 451 10.01 18.56 -11.84
N CYS A 452 10.61 17.90 -12.83
CA CYS A 452 11.22 16.59 -12.66
C CYS A 452 12.58 16.72 -11.95
N LYS A 453 12.77 15.93 -10.88
CA LYS A 453 14.00 15.90 -10.07
C LYS A 453 14.68 14.52 -10.09
N CYS A 454 14.46 13.74 -11.15
CA CYS A 454 14.99 12.37 -11.25
C CYS A 454 16.53 12.29 -11.32
N GLY A 455 17.21 13.40 -11.62
CA GLY A 455 18.67 13.45 -11.68
C GLY A 455 19.29 12.79 -12.92
N SER A 456 18.49 12.24 -13.83
CA SER A 456 18.98 11.68 -15.09
C SER A 456 19.61 12.77 -15.97
N VAL A 457 20.69 12.42 -16.68
CA VAL A 457 21.31 13.28 -17.71
C VAL A 457 20.33 13.57 -18.85
N SER A 458 19.44 12.63 -19.16
CA SER A 458 18.39 12.74 -20.18
C SER A 458 17.04 13.23 -19.60
N CYS A 459 17.06 13.95 -18.47
CA CYS A 459 15.85 14.47 -17.83
C CYS A 459 15.06 15.40 -18.76
N ARG A 460 13.75 15.16 -18.88
CA ARG A 460 12.82 15.96 -19.71
C ARG A 460 12.37 17.27 -19.04
N GLY A 461 12.81 17.52 -17.81
CA GLY A 461 12.52 18.75 -17.05
C GLY A 461 11.19 18.75 -16.29
N TYR A 462 10.17 18.03 -16.76
CA TYR A 462 8.84 18.00 -16.13
C TYR A 462 8.26 16.57 -16.07
N LEU A 463 7.40 16.33 -15.08
CA LEU A 463 6.67 15.06 -14.92
C LEU A 463 5.51 14.95 -15.92
N ASN A 464 4.85 16.08 -16.20
CA ASN A 464 3.66 16.22 -17.03
C ASN A 464 3.86 17.22 -18.17
#